data_AF-A0A924UZ02-F1
#
_entry.id   AF-A0A924UZ02-F1
#
_cell.length_a   1.000
_cell.length_b   1.000
_cell.length_c   1.000
_cell.angle_alpha   90.00
_cell.angle_beta   90.00
_cell.angle_gamma   90.00
#
_symmetry.space_group_name_H-M   'P 1'
#
loop_
_entity.id
_entity.type
_entity.pdbx_description
1 polymer ?
#
loop_
_entity_poly.entity_id
_entity_poly.type
_entity_poly.pdbx_seq_one_letter_code
_entity_poly.pdbx_strand_id
1 'polypeptide(L)' 'VLDAALKQGIDAPYSCQGGICSSCLARVTSGTAEMTKNSILTDKEIADGLILTCQAHPTSETIYVDYDDV' A
#
# COMPACT_ATOMS: atom_id res chain seq x y z
N VAL A 1 1.54 -3.23 -5.39
CA VAL A 1 1.28 -4.25 -4.34
C VAL A 1 -0.11 -4.85 -4.53
N LEU A 2 -1.16 -4.01 -4.53
CA LEU A 2 -2.55 -4.45 -4.68
C LEU A 2 -2.78 -5.34 -5.92
N ASP A 3 -2.27 -4.93 -7.10
CA ASP A 3 -2.46 -5.69 -8.35
C ASP A 3 -1.95 -7.14 -8.24
N ALA A 4 -0.82 -7.36 -7.56
CA ALA A 4 -0.29 -8.71 -7.34
C ALA A 4 -1.19 -9.52 -6.39
N ALA A 5 -1.70 -8.89 -5.31
CA ALA A 5 -2.62 -9.54 -4.38
C ALA A 5 -3.92 -9.97 -5.07
N LEU A 6 -4.54 -9.06 -5.84
CA LEU A 6 -5.77 -9.36 -6.59
C LEU A 6 -5.57 -10.46 -7.63
N LYS A 7 -4.43 -10.46 -8.35
CA LYS A 7 -4.08 -11.53 -9.31
C LYS A 7 -3.93 -12.90 -8.66
N GLN A 8 -3.57 -12.95 -7.38
CA GLN A 8 -3.49 -14.17 -6.59
C GLN A 8 -4.83 -14.53 -5.92
N GLY A 9 -5.89 -13.74 -6.13
CA GLY A 9 -7.20 -13.96 -5.53
C GLY A 9 -7.28 -13.57 -4.05
N ILE A 10 -6.33 -12.76 -3.55
CA ILE A 10 -6.37 -12.22 -2.20
C ILE A 10 -7.38 -11.08 -2.16
N ASP A 11 -8.31 -11.14 -1.20
CA ASP A 11 -9.33 -10.11 -0.98
C ASP A 11 -8.75 -8.90 -0.23
N ALA A 12 -7.89 -8.16 -0.90
CA ALA A 12 -7.35 -6.92 -0.38
C ALA A 12 -8.38 -5.78 -0.54
N PRO A 13 -8.55 -4.87 0.44
CA PRO A 13 -9.49 -3.76 0.31
C PRO A 13 -9.03 -2.74 -0.74
N TYR A 14 -9.95 -2.28 -1.60
CA TYR A 14 -9.70 -1.25 -2.60
C TYR A 14 -10.98 -0.56 -3.10
N SER A 15 -10.83 0.59 -3.76
CA SER A 15 -11.93 1.29 -4.42
C SER A 15 -11.48 2.05 -5.68
N CYS A 16 -10.80 3.19 -5.54
CA CYS A 16 -10.51 4.05 -6.71
C CYS A 16 -9.27 3.67 -7.53
N GLN A 17 -8.30 2.99 -6.93
CA GLN A 17 -6.98 2.69 -7.50
C GLN A 17 -6.20 3.92 -8.04
N GLY A 18 -6.58 5.13 -7.67
CA GLY A 18 -5.97 6.39 -8.13
C GLY A 18 -5.16 7.15 -7.09
N GLY A 19 -5.02 6.61 -5.87
CA GLY A 19 -4.25 7.24 -4.79
C GLY A 19 -4.98 8.37 -4.05
N ILE A 20 -6.33 8.38 -4.07
CA ILE A 20 -7.14 9.48 -3.52
C ILE A 20 -8.19 9.06 -2.47
N CYS A 21 -8.50 7.78 -2.31
CA CYS A 21 -9.67 7.32 -1.53
C CYS A 21 -9.35 6.57 -0.23
N SER A 22 -8.08 6.37 0.10
CA SER A 22 -7.55 5.58 1.25
C SER A 22 -8.03 4.13 1.40
N SER A 23 -8.95 3.62 0.57
CA SER A 23 -9.46 2.23 0.71
C SER A 23 -8.40 1.14 0.55
N CYS A 24 -7.26 1.45 -0.08
CA CYS A 24 -6.15 0.52 -0.31
C CYS A 24 -5.00 0.71 0.71
N LEU A 25 -5.25 1.44 1.81
CA LEU A 25 -4.27 1.74 2.85
C LEU A 25 -3.81 0.46 3.55
N ALA A 26 -2.51 0.36 3.79
CA ALA A 26 -1.89 -0.71 4.56
C ALA A 26 -0.61 -0.17 5.21
N ARG A 27 -0.08 -0.90 6.20
CA ARG A 27 1.25 -0.66 6.77
C ARG A 27 2.25 -1.68 6.25
N VAL A 28 3.45 -1.24 5.91
CA VAL A 28 4.59 -2.13 5.64
C VAL A 28 5.15 -2.63 6.96
N THR A 29 5.03 -3.94 7.21
CA THR A 29 5.59 -4.57 8.41
C THR A 29 7.01 -5.11 8.18
N SER A 30 7.40 -5.33 6.92
CA SER A 30 8.77 -5.67 6.51
C SER A 30 8.99 -5.41 5.01
N GLY A 31 10.20 -5.02 4.63
CA GLY A 31 10.55 -4.63 3.25
C GLY A 31 10.31 -3.14 2.98
N THR A 32 10.35 -2.75 1.71
CA THR A 32 10.20 -1.35 1.29
C THR A 32 9.41 -1.22 0.00
N ALA A 33 8.74 -0.08 -0.18
CA ALA A 33 8.03 0.26 -1.41
C ALA A 33 8.07 1.77 -1.66
N GLU A 34 7.96 2.15 -2.92
CA GLU A 34 7.76 3.54 -3.36
C GLU A 34 6.35 3.71 -3.92
N MET A 35 5.71 4.84 -3.64
CA MET A 35 4.38 5.16 -4.15
C MET A 35 4.46 6.08 -5.37
N THR A 36 3.79 5.71 -6.46
CA THR A 36 3.72 6.54 -7.68
C THR A 36 2.93 7.83 -7.47
N LYS A 37 1.85 7.75 -6.69
CA LYS A 37 1.02 8.89 -6.32
C LYS A 37 0.61 8.76 -4.85
N ASN A 38 0.67 9.87 -4.14
CA ASN A 38 0.12 10.00 -2.80
C ASN A 38 -0.49 11.39 -2.65
N SER A 39 -1.82 11.44 -2.54
CA SER A 39 -2.56 12.70 -2.31
C SER A 39 -3.21 12.76 -0.92
N ILE A 40 -2.98 11.76 -0.06
CA ILE A 40 -3.74 11.59 1.19
C ILE A 40 -2.88 11.34 2.42
N LEU A 41 -1.75 10.64 2.30
CA LEU A 41 -0.86 10.38 3.44
C LEU A 41 0.12 11.53 3.62
N THR A 42 0.33 11.91 4.88
CA THR A 42 1.38 12.84 5.30
C THR A 42 2.75 12.18 5.29
N ASP A 43 3.81 12.97 5.25
CA ASP A 43 5.19 12.45 5.29
C ASP A 43 5.46 11.61 6.56
N LYS A 44 4.82 11.97 7.69
CA LYS A 44 4.93 11.21 8.93
C LYS A 44 4.28 9.83 8.80
N GLU A 45 3.08 9.76 8.25
CA GLU A 45 2.39 8.47 8.03
C GLU A 45 3.20 7.56 7.11
N ILE A 46 3.81 8.11 6.06
CA ILE A 46 4.72 7.37 5.17
C ILE A 46 5.95 6.88 5.94
N ALA A 47 6.55 7.74 6.78
CA ALA A 47 7.69 7.39 7.61
C ALA A 47 7.35 6.30 8.64
N ASP A 48 6.11 6.29 9.14
CA ASP A 48 5.58 5.25 10.04
C ASP A 48 5.19 3.96 9.28
N GLY A 49 5.45 3.90 7.96
CA GLY A 49 5.29 2.73 7.11
C GLY A 49 3.92 2.61 6.43
N LEU A 50 3.05 3.61 6.51
CA LEU A 50 1.77 3.59 5.81
C LEU A 50 1.96 3.82 4.31
N ILE A 51 1.27 3.01 3.53
CA ILE A 51 1.30 3.05 2.06
C ILE A 51 -0.09 2.85 1.46
N LEU A 52 -0.27 3.36 0.25
CA LEU A 52 -1.40 3.04 -0.61
C LEU A 52 -1.01 1.88 -1.51
N THR A 53 -1.44 0.66 -1.18
CA THR A 53 -1.01 -0.56 -1.87
C THR A 53 -1.33 -0.58 -3.37
N CYS A 54 -2.35 0.21 -3.76
CA CYS A 54 -2.73 0.45 -5.16
C CYS A 54 -1.78 1.37 -5.93
N GLN A 55 -0.96 2.16 -5.25
CA GLN A 55 0.08 3.02 -5.84
C GLN A 55 1.51 2.56 -5.48
N ALA A 56 1.65 1.60 -4.58
CA ALA A 56 2.93 1.12 -4.08
C ALA A 56 3.59 0.09 -5.01
N HIS A 57 4.85 0.33 -5.33
CA HIS A 57 5.75 -0.59 -6.03
C HIS A 57 6.84 -1.07 -5.06
N PRO A 58 6.96 -2.39 -4.79
CA PRO A 58 8.01 -2.90 -3.92
C PRO A 58 9.41 -2.54 -4.43
N THR A 59 10.28 -2.13 -3.52
CA THR A 59 11.70 -1.85 -3.79
C THR A 59 12.64 -2.86 -3.10
N SER A 60 12.08 -3.80 -2.35
CA SER A 60 12.76 -4.96 -1.78
C SER A 60 12.35 -6.26 -2.47
N GLU A 61 13.18 -7.31 -2.37
CA GLU A 61 12.88 -8.64 -2.92
C GLU A 61 11.59 -9.26 -2.33
N THR A 62 11.32 -8.96 -1.06
CA THR A 62 10.12 -9.40 -0.35
C THR A 62 9.55 -8.23 0.43
N ILE A 63 8.22 -8.12 0.47
CA ILE A 63 7.51 -7.11 1.24
C ILE A 63 6.33 -7.78 1.96
N TYR A 64 6.08 -7.34 3.20
CA TYR A 64 4.95 -7.74 4.02
C TYR A 64 4.13 -6.48 4.32
N VAL A 65 2.83 -6.58 4.09
CA VAL A 65 1.88 -5.50 4.32
C VAL A 65 0.73 -6.01 5.17
N ASP A 66 0.25 -5.17 6.07
CA ASP A 66 -0.91 -5.44 6.91
C ASP A 66 -1.99 -4.39 6.62
N TYR A 67 -3.18 -4.86 6.25
CA TYR A 67 -4.32 -4.01 5.93
C TYR A 67 -5.16 -3.65 7.17
N ASP A 68 -4.99 -4.37 8.28
CA ASP A 68 -5.72 -4.16 9.53
C ASP A 68 -4.95 -3.27 10.52
N ASP A 69 -3.63 -3.13 10.36
CA ASP A 69 -2.75 -2.29 11.17
C ASP A 69 -2.54 -0.88 10.57
N VAL A 70 -3.61 -0.09 10.48
CA VAL A 70 -3.61 1.25 9.87
C VAL A 70 -3.97 2.38 10.82
#